data_AF-A0A109W294-F1
#
_entry.id   AF-A0A109W294-F1
#
_cell.length_a   1.000
_cell.length_b   1.000
_cell.length_c   1.000
_cell.angle_alpha   90.00
_cell.angle_beta   90.00
_cell.angle_gamma   90.00
#
_symmetry.space_group_name_H-M   'P 1'
#
loop_
_entity.id
_entity.type
_entity.pdbx_description
1 polymer ?
#
loop_
_entity_poly.entity_id
_entity_poly.type
_entity_poly.pdbx_seq_one_letter_code
_entity_poly.pdbx_strand_id
1 'polypeptide(L)'
;MTASRPPPRAPASSSATAASPSPTAPTTSPDAVSLDGTAKATAQSVESDGDLQTFSLETWVRTRSTAAGAIIGYSNNIGNYDRLLCMDGDGHLLLGLYPGAYRILTTAGSYNDGQ
;
A
#
# COMPACT_ATOMS: atom_id res chain seq x y z
N MET A 1 -22.87 -24.16 7.12
CA MET A 1 -21.40 -24.34 7.06
C MET A 1 -20.86 -23.20 6.23
N THR A 2 -20.40 -22.11 6.85
CA THR A 2 -19.88 -20.94 6.13
C THR A 2 -18.36 -21.04 6.18
N ALA A 3 -17.73 -21.41 5.06
CA ALA A 3 -16.29 -21.50 4.99
C ALA A 3 -15.70 -20.08 5.08
N SER A 4 -14.94 -19.82 6.15
CA SER A 4 -14.17 -18.58 6.29
C SER A 4 -13.03 -18.65 5.27
N ARG A 5 -13.18 -17.92 4.15
CA ARG A 5 -12.14 -17.78 3.13
C ARG A 5 -10.88 -17.21 3.80
N PRO A 6 -9.70 -17.88 3.70
CA PRO A 6 -8.48 -17.35 4.26
C PRO A 6 -8.11 -16.03 3.57
N PRO A 7 -7.46 -15.09 4.28
CA PRO A 7 -7.03 -13.84 3.67
C PRO A 7 -6.10 -14.14 2.48
N PRO A 8 -6.20 -13.36 1.38
CA PRO A 8 -5.30 -13.52 0.25
C PRO A 8 -3.85 -13.40 0.75
N ARG A 9 -3.02 -14.38 0.38
CA ARG A 9 -1.58 -14.37 0.68
C ARG A 9 -0.99 -13.10 0.07
N ALA A 10 -0.56 -12.17 0.91
CA ALA A 10 0.13 -10.97 0.47
C ALA A 10 1.36 -11.39 -0.37
N PRO A 11 1.50 -10.91 -1.62
CA PRO A 11 2.71 -11.13 -2.38
C PRO A 11 3.91 -10.39 -1.75
N ALA A 12 5.11 -10.86 -2.09
CA ALA A 12 6.38 -10.52 -1.47
C ALA A 12 6.65 -9.02 -1.32
N SER A 13 7.31 -8.71 -0.22
CA SER A 13 7.57 -7.36 0.27
C SER A 13 9.03 -6.97 0.04
N SER A 14 9.27 -6.00 -0.81
CA SER A 14 10.51 -5.25 -0.96
C SER A 14 10.29 -3.74 -0.76
N SER A 15 11.34 -2.93 -0.74
CA SER A 15 11.40 -1.52 -0.31
C SER A 15 11.94 -0.60 -1.42
N ALA A 16 11.72 0.73 -1.36
CA ALA A 16 12.68 1.66 -1.98
C ALA A 16 12.75 3.02 -1.31
N THR A 17 13.92 3.35 -0.79
CA THR A 17 14.26 4.57 -0.09
C THR A 17 13.83 5.88 -0.76
N ALA A 18 13.16 6.75 -0.01
CA ALA A 18 13.20 8.20 -0.17
C ALA A 18 13.43 8.84 1.21
N ALA A 19 14.69 9.06 1.55
CA ALA A 19 15.06 10.08 2.54
C ALA A 19 15.01 11.44 1.82
N SER A 20 14.42 12.44 2.47
CA SER A 20 14.15 13.79 1.94
C SER A 20 15.37 14.49 1.29
N PRO A 21 15.24 15.31 0.23
CA PRO A 21 14.23 15.38 -0.83
C PRO A 21 14.84 14.89 -2.15
N SER A 22 14.57 13.66 -2.56
CA SER A 22 14.56 13.20 -3.97
C SER A 22 14.42 11.68 -3.93
N PRO A 23 13.22 11.11 -4.17
CA PRO A 23 13.14 9.69 -4.47
C PRO A 23 14.03 9.42 -5.69
N THR A 24 14.96 8.46 -5.57
CA THR A 24 15.68 7.97 -6.76
C THR A 24 14.67 7.32 -7.67
N ALA A 25 14.37 8.01 -8.76
CA ALA A 25 13.15 7.84 -9.51
C ALA A 25 13.27 6.79 -10.62
N PRO A 26 12.35 5.83 -10.71
CA PRO A 26 11.88 5.37 -12.02
C PRO A 26 11.20 6.55 -12.74
N THR A 27 11.86 7.06 -13.80
CA THR A 27 11.44 8.18 -14.67
C THR A 27 10.45 9.16 -14.03
N THR A 28 10.92 10.02 -13.12
CA THR A 28 10.11 11.07 -12.51
C THR A 28 9.75 12.14 -13.52
N SER A 29 8.45 12.32 -13.76
CA SER A 29 7.92 13.67 -13.76
C SER A 29 8.05 14.19 -12.32
N PRO A 30 8.40 15.45 -12.05
CA PRO A 30 8.61 15.96 -10.68
C PRO A 30 7.41 15.75 -9.74
N ASP A 31 6.23 15.42 -10.29
CA ASP A 31 4.97 15.31 -9.56
C ASP A 31 4.49 13.86 -9.31
N ALA A 32 5.18 12.84 -9.84
CA ALA A 32 4.74 11.44 -9.72
C ALA A 32 5.89 10.41 -9.74
N VAL A 33 5.68 9.31 -9.03
CA VAL A 33 6.54 8.12 -9.07
C VAL A 33 5.87 7.05 -9.91
N SER A 34 6.60 6.48 -10.88
CA SER A 34 6.10 5.38 -11.73
C SER A 34 6.67 4.04 -11.25
N LEU A 35 5.83 3.09 -10.86
CA LEU A 35 6.28 1.77 -10.39
C LEU A 35 5.92 0.71 -11.44
N ASP A 36 6.89 -0.13 -11.83
CA ASP A 36 6.74 -1.19 -12.83
C ASP A 36 6.24 -2.53 -12.25
N GLY A 37 5.91 -2.56 -10.96
CA GLY A 37 5.50 -3.76 -10.22
C GLY A 37 6.64 -4.58 -9.63
N THR A 38 7.91 -4.27 -9.98
CA THR A 38 9.10 -4.87 -9.36
C THR A 38 9.78 -3.88 -8.42
N ALA A 39 9.79 -2.60 -8.78
CA ALA A 39 10.23 -1.51 -7.93
C ALA A 39 9.28 -1.27 -6.76
N LYS A 40 9.82 -0.70 -5.68
CA LYS A 40 9.04 -0.15 -4.57
C LYS A 40 9.31 1.33 -4.38
N ALA A 41 8.59 1.95 -3.44
CA ALA A 41 8.82 3.28 -2.91
C ALA A 41 8.44 3.28 -1.42
N THR A 42 9.31 3.77 -0.57
CA THR A 42 9.26 3.79 0.89
C THR A 42 10.00 5.02 1.38
N ALA A 43 9.32 5.89 2.12
CA ALA A 43 9.97 6.95 2.88
C ALA A 43 10.14 6.47 4.34
N GLN A 44 11.24 6.85 4.98
CA GLN A 44 11.49 6.51 6.38
C GLN A 44 11.98 7.75 7.14
N SER A 45 11.41 7.96 8.32
CA SER A 45 11.88 8.93 9.31
C SER A 45 12.77 8.24 10.35
N VAL A 46 13.74 8.97 10.89
CA VAL A 46 14.50 8.53 12.08
C VAL A 46 13.71 8.78 13.38
N GLU A 47 12.73 9.68 13.32
CA GLU A 47 11.80 9.95 14.41
C GLU A 47 10.55 9.07 14.25
N SER A 48 9.97 8.67 15.38
CA SER A 48 8.73 7.89 15.41
C SER A 48 7.53 8.82 15.43
N ASP A 49 6.52 8.52 14.59
CA ASP A 49 5.20 9.16 14.67
C ASP A 49 4.39 8.69 15.90
N GLY A 50 4.93 7.72 16.65
CA GLY A 50 4.30 7.16 17.85
C GLY A 50 3.13 6.22 17.52
N ASP A 51 2.25 6.03 18.50
CA ASP A 51 1.02 5.25 18.33
C ASP A 51 -0.07 6.11 17.69
N LEU A 52 -0.10 6.15 16.36
CA LEU A 52 -1.06 6.96 15.61
C LEU A 52 -2.47 6.35 15.70
N GLN A 53 -3.31 6.73 16.66
CA GLN A 53 -4.69 6.19 16.71
C GLN A 53 -5.69 6.96 15.82
N THR A 54 -5.39 8.23 15.57
CA THR A 54 -6.14 9.10 14.66
C THR A 54 -5.24 9.43 13.48
N PHE A 55 -5.72 9.17 12.26
CA PHE A 55 -4.93 9.36 11.05
C PHE A 55 -5.82 9.68 9.85
N SER A 56 -5.20 10.28 8.83
CA SER A 56 -5.75 10.44 7.50
C SER A 56 -4.72 9.93 6.49
N LEU A 57 -5.19 9.45 5.34
CA LEU A 57 -4.36 8.95 4.26
C LEU A 57 -4.93 9.43 2.93
N GLU A 58 -4.08 10.01 2.08
CA GLU A 58 -4.45 10.50 0.76
C GLU A 58 -3.35 10.15 -0.24
N THR A 59 -3.75 9.70 -1.43
CA THR A 59 -2.84 9.43 -2.55
C THR A 59 -3.62 9.40 -3.85
N TRP A 60 -2.96 9.75 -4.95
CA TRP A 60 -3.50 9.58 -6.30
C TRP A 60 -2.75 8.47 -7.02
N VAL A 61 -3.50 7.51 -7.56
CA VAL A 61 -2.97 6.33 -8.22
C VAL A 61 -3.67 6.16 -9.55
N ARG A 62 -2.88 5.82 -10.57
CA ARG A 62 -3.35 5.41 -11.88
C ARG A 62 -2.70 4.10 -12.26
N THR A 63 -3.47 3.04 -12.48
CA THR A 63 -2.93 1.71 -12.81
C THR A 63 -3.86 0.90 -13.68
N ARG A 64 -3.29 0.01 -14.50
CA ARG A 64 -4.01 -1.07 -15.21
C ARG A 64 -3.54 -2.46 -14.77
N SER A 65 -2.79 -2.52 -13.67
CA SER A 65 -2.26 -3.76 -13.14
C SER A 65 -3.40 -4.68 -12.70
N THR A 66 -3.28 -5.95 -13.03
CA THR A 66 -4.06 -7.05 -12.47
C THR A 66 -3.26 -7.87 -11.46
N ALA A 67 -2.02 -7.45 -11.16
CA ALA A 67 -1.28 -7.95 -10.03
C ALA A 67 -1.73 -7.21 -8.76
N ALA A 68 -2.02 -7.98 -7.70
CA ALA A 68 -2.30 -7.43 -6.39
C ALA A 68 -1.05 -6.72 -5.82
N GLY A 69 -1.25 -5.62 -5.12
CA GLY A 69 -0.15 -4.83 -4.60
C GLY A 69 -0.56 -3.79 -3.56
N ALA A 70 0.40 -3.41 -2.71
CA ALA A 70 0.25 -2.28 -1.81
C ALA A 70 0.26 -0.96 -2.60
N ILE A 71 -0.56 0.00 -2.18
CA ILE A 71 -0.59 1.36 -2.70
C ILE A 71 0.17 2.28 -1.74
N ILE A 72 -0.27 2.34 -0.48
CA ILE A 72 0.32 3.18 0.55
C ILE A 72 0.00 2.60 1.93
N GLY A 73 0.91 2.78 2.88
CA GLY A 73 0.70 2.35 4.25
C GLY A 73 1.98 2.39 5.07
N TYR A 74 1.84 2.09 6.36
CA TYR A 74 2.98 1.99 7.26
C TYR A 74 3.50 0.56 7.31
N SER A 75 4.81 0.44 7.45
CA SER A 75 5.47 -0.82 7.75
C SER A 75 6.66 -0.57 8.67
N ASN A 76 7.13 -1.62 9.34
CA ASN A 76 8.37 -1.56 10.11
C ASN A 76 9.48 -2.37 9.42
N ASN A 77 10.71 -2.22 9.92
CA ASN A 77 11.91 -2.88 9.38
C ASN A 77 11.91 -4.41 9.51
N ILE A 78 10.99 -4.99 10.28
CA ILE A 78 10.82 -6.45 10.43
C ILE A 78 9.66 -7.00 9.58
N GLY A 79 9.07 -6.18 8.70
CA GLY A 79 8.07 -6.62 7.73
C GLY A 79 6.64 -6.71 8.26
N ASN A 80 6.34 -6.10 9.42
CA ASN A 80 4.96 -5.93 9.86
C ASN A 80 4.34 -4.73 9.14
N TYR A 81 3.07 -4.86 8.82
CA TYR A 81 2.25 -3.82 8.20
C TYR A 81 1.30 -3.23 9.23
N ASP A 82 1.16 -1.91 9.20
CA ASP A 82 0.10 -1.20 9.90
C ASP A 82 -0.60 -0.26 8.92
N ARG A 83 -1.93 -0.24 8.94
CA ARG A 83 -2.79 0.60 8.09
C ARG A 83 -2.36 0.62 6.62
N LEU A 84 -2.70 -0.47 5.94
CA LEU A 84 -2.30 -0.69 4.56
C LEU A 84 -3.51 -0.50 3.63
N LEU A 85 -3.40 0.43 2.68
CA LEU A 85 -4.26 0.49 1.51
C LEU A 85 -3.60 -0.30 0.38
N CYS A 86 -4.28 -1.32 -0.12
CA CYS A 86 -3.82 -2.14 -1.24
C CYS A 86 -4.93 -2.33 -2.28
N MET A 87 -4.54 -2.85 -3.45
CA MET A 87 -5.44 -3.23 -4.53
C MET A 87 -5.25 -4.72 -4.81
N ASP A 88 -6.34 -5.47 -4.98
CA ASP A 88 -6.27 -6.86 -5.43
C ASP A 88 -6.17 -6.95 -6.96
N GLY A 89 -6.05 -8.18 -7.49
CA GLY A 89 -5.90 -8.37 -8.93
C GLY A 89 -7.16 -8.05 -9.74
N ASP A 90 -8.32 -8.03 -9.10
CA ASP A 90 -9.61 -7.69 -9.70
C ASP A 90 -9.89 -6.17 -9.62
N GLY A 91 -8.97 -5.40 -9.03
CA GLY A 91 -9.01 -3.94 -8.96
C GLY A 91 -9.74 -3.37 -7.75
N HIS A 92 -10.20 -4.20 -6.81
CA HIS A 92 -10.84 -3.72 -5.59
C HIS A 92 -9.81 -3.10 -4.65
N LEU A 93 -10.15 -1.98 -4.02
CA LEU A 93 -9.33 -1.38 -2.97
C LEU A 93 -9.64 -2.04 -1.63
N LEU A 94 -8.60 -2.37 -0.88
CA LEU A 94 -8.67 -2.98 0.44
C LEU A 94 -7.91 -2.12 1.45
N LEU A 95 -8.58 -1.69 2.51
CA LEU A 95 -7.96 -1.03 3.66
C LEU A 95 -7.87 -2.00 4.83
N GLY A 96 -6.65 -2.46 5.13
CA GLY A 96 -6.33 -3.32 6.27
C GLY A 96 -6.02 -2.49 7.52
N LEU A 97 -6.67 -2.82 8.65
CA LEU A 97 -6.55 -2.14 9.94
C LEU A 97 -6.36 -3.14 11.08
N TYR A 98 -5.75 -2.70 12.18
CA TYR A 98 -5.60 -3.49 13.41
C TYR A 98 -5.99 -2.73 14.70
N PRO A 99 -7.28 -2.42 14.93
CA PRO A 99 -7.74 -1.85 16.21
C PRO A 99 -7.97 -2.94 17.26
N GLY A 100 -6.96 -3.79 17.50
CA GLY A 100 -7.03 -4.95 18.41
C GLY A 100 -7.50 -6.27 17.77
N ALA A 101 -7.92 -6.23 16.51
CA ALA A 101 -8.17 -7.39 15.66
C ALA A 101 -8.05 -6.99 14.19
N TYR A 102 -7.73 -7.95 13.31
CA TYR A 102 -7.68 -7.69 11.87
C TYR A 102 -9.05 -7.28 11.32
N ARG A 103 -9.07 -6.14 10.63
CA ARG A 103 -10.24 -5.66 9.88
C ARG A 103 -9.81 -5.30 8.47
N ILE A 104 -10.65 -5.63 7.50
CA ILE A 104 -10.45 -5.26 6.09
C ILE A 104 -11.74 -4.63 5.60
N LEU A 105 -11.62 -3.43 5.04
CA LEU A 105 -12.68 -2.75 4.32
C LEU A 105 -12.39 -2.92 2.83
N THR A 106 -13.38 -3.31 2.05
CA THR A 106 -13.21 -3.54 0.61
C THR A 106 -14.23 -2.72 -0.16
N THR A 107 -13.79 -2.06 -1.23
CA THR A 107 -14.69 -1.35 -2.14
C THR A 107 -15.52 -2.33 -2.96
N ALA A 108 -16.75 -1.94 -3.30
CA ALA A 108 -17.57 -2.73 -4.23
C ALA A 108 -17.10 -2.59 -5.69
N GLY A 109 -16.52 -1.44 -6.05
CA GLY A 109 -16.00 -1.17 -7.39
C GLY A 109 -14.57 -1.68 -7.59
N SER A 110 -14.15 -1.67 -8.86
CA SER A 110 -12.78 -1.91 -9.31
C SER A 110 -12.19 -0.63 -9.89
N TYR A 111 -10.90 -0.38 -9.63
CA TYR A 111 -10.23 0.90 -9.92
C TYR A 111 -8.89 0.74 -10.67
N ASN A 112 -8.64 -0.42 -11.26
CA ASN A 112 -7.49 -0.66 -12.14
C ASN A 112 -7.83 -0.39 -13.62
N ASP A 113 -8.57 0.69 -13.89
CA ASP A 113 -9.02 1.10 -15.23
C ASP A 113 -8.04 2.05 -15.94
N GLY A 114 -7.01 2.50 -15.24
CA GLY A 114 -6.00 3.42 -15.73
C GLY A 114 -6.42 4.88 -15.71
N GLN A 115 -7.38 5.24 -14.85
CA GLN A 115 -7.64 6.61 -14.41
C GLN A 115 -6.97 6.91 -13.06
#